data_AF-A0A9W7AQM3-F1
#
_entry.id   AF-A0A9W7AQM3-F1
#
_cell.length_a   1.000
_cell.length_b   1.000
_cell.length_c   1.000
_cell.angle_alpha   90.00
_cell.angle_beta   90.00
_cell.angle_gamma   90.00
#
_symmetry.space_group_name_H-M   'P 1'
#
loop_
_entity.id
_entity.type
_entity.pdbx_description
1 polymer ?
#
loop_
_entity_poly.entity_id
_entity_poly.type
_entity_poly.pdbx_seq_one_letter_code
_entity_poly.pdbx_strand_id
1 'polypeptide(L)'
;MWSVCVGSVTAAGGYIGSIGSALAHMSNRSPRQRFKVVQVPRWWWVSYAIILTLMVFCGFFSMERPAADIFLAGITQTPPTVYLFLCLMSNDWGVGMEVFTAQIVLGVGAFLNAPLLPLYGILVRMGLSLGTVNTILHFWLAAAWGSQAYGCLVFSRHIELFEANLLGDQKKMLLEVPVKKNGKGGKNGTAKKEMKNEAEETRKSTRSRTRSTSTAKSKSRSNSRSRSKSKSKA
;
A
#
# COMPACT_ATOMS: atom_id res chain seq x y z
N MET A 1 15.45 -18.93 14.91
CA MET A 1 15.65 -17.47 14.85
C MET A 1 15.87 -16.99 13.41
N TRP A 2 16.82 -17.58 12.66
CA TRP A 2 17.09 -17.23 11.26
C TRP A 2 15.85 -17.22 10.35
N SER A 3 15.05 -18.30 10.31
CA SER A 3 13.84 -18.38 9.45
C SER A 3 12.80 -17.31 9.77
N VAL A 4 12.72 -16.86 11.02
CA VAL A 4 11.80 -15.79 11.44
C VAL A 4 12.30 -14.44 10.91
N CYS A 5 13.61 -14.20 10.99
CA CYS A 5 14.23 -12.98 10.46
C CYS A 5 14.10 -12.91 8.93
N VAL A 6 14.60 -13.92 8.23
CA VAL A 6 14.56 -13.99 6.75
C VAL A 6 13.12 -14.07 6.24
N GLY A 7 12.28 -14.87 6.90
CA GLY A 7 10.85 -14.99 6.57
C GLY A 7 10.11 -13.67 6.69
N SER A 8 10.36 -12.88 7.75
CA SER A 8 9.71 -11.56 7.88
C SER A 8 10.14 -10.57 6.79
N VAL A 9 11.42 -10.61 6.37
CA VAL A 9 11.92 -9.82 5.24
C VAL A 9 11.25 -10.24 3.93
N THR A 10 11.09 -11.54 3.66
CA THR A 10 10.35 -11.99 2.45
C THR A 10 8.87 -11.61 2.50
N ALA A 11 8.23 -11.70 3.68
CA ALA A 11 6.83 -11.33 3.86
C ALA A 11 6.61 -9.82 3.64
N ALA A 12 7.57 -8.97 4.03
CA ALA A 12 7.51 -7.53 3.79
C ALA A 12 7.38 -7.19 2.30
N GLY A 13 7.98 -7.97 1.40
CA GLY A 13 7.83 -7.80 -0.05
C GLY A 13 6.37 -7.86 -0.52
N GLY A 14 5.56 -8.76 0.04
CA GLY A 14 4.13 -8.84 -0.28
C GLY A 14 3.33 -7.63 0.21
N TYR A 15 3.69 -7.06 1.37
CA TYR A 15 3.08 -5.82 1.85
C TYR A 15 3.42 -4.63 0.95
N ILE A 16 4.70 -4.47 0.57
CA ILE A 16 5.17 -3.44 -0.34
C ILE A 16 4.40 -3.51 -1.67
N GLY A 17 4.29 -4.70 -2.27
CA GLY A 17 3.55 -4.89 -3.51
C GLY A 17 2.05 -4.59 -3.36
N SER A 18 1.44 -4.99 -2.24
CA SER A 18 0.03 -4.71 -1.95
C SER A 18 -0.27 -3.21 -1.82
N ILE A 19 0.65 -2.46 -1.22
CA ILE A 19 0.60 -0.99 -1.17
C ILE A 19 0.68 -0.43 -2.59
N GLY A 20 1.62 -0.92 -3.42
CA GLY A 20 1.71 -0.58 -4.84
C GLY A 20 0.38 -0.80 -5.57
N SER A 21 -0.30 -1.92 -5.35
CA SER A 21 -1.60 -2.21 -6.00
C SER A 21 -2.70 -1.26 -5.55
N ALA A 22 -2.69 -0.85 -4.28
CA ALA A 22 -3.64 0.14 -3.78
C ALA A 22 -3.38 1.52 -4.44
N LEU A 23 -2.10 1.92 -4.54
CA LEU A 23 -1.70 3.13 -5.22
C LEU A 23 -2.04 3.09 -6.71
N ALA A 24 -1.75 2.02 -7.43
CA ALA A 24 -2.12 1.86 -8.85
C ALA A 24 -3.62 2.06 -9.08
N HIS A 25 -4.46 1.57 -8.16
CA HIS A 25 -5.90 1.76 -8.25
C HIS A 25 -6.33 3.23 -8.09
N MET A 26 -5.66 3.97 -7.21
CA MET A 26 -5.86 5.40 -7.04
C MET A 26 -5.32 6.18 -8.25
N SER A 27 -4.10 5.86 -8.70
CA SER A 27 -3.43 6.51 -9.83
C SER A 27 -4.21 6.38 -11.12
N ASN A 28 -4.71 5.19 -11.43
CA ASN A 28 -5.48 4.92 -12.66
C ASN A 28 -6.85 5.65 -12.70
N ARG A 29 -7.25 6.30 -11.61
CA ARG A 29 -8.46 7.14 -11.53
C ARG A 29 -8.14 8.63 -11.42
N SER A 30 -6.86 8.98 -11.28
CA SER A 30 -6.42 10.36 -11.08
C SER A 30 -6.41 11.11 -12.42
N PRO A 31 -6.91 12.35 -12.48
CA PRO A 31 -6.75 13.20 -13.65
C PRO A 31 -5.28 13.62 -13.88
N ARG A 32 -4.42 13.45 -12.86
CA ARG A 32 -2.97 13.76 -12.91
C ARG A 32 -2.10 12.56 -13.27
N GLN A 33 -2.70 11.53 -13.86
CA GLN A 33 -1.97 10.35 -14.31
C GLN A 33 -1.01 10.70 -15.46
N ARG A 34 0.28 10.38 -15.30
CA ARG A 34 1.31 10.50 -16.34
C ARG A 34 1.33 9.28 -17.26
N PHE A 35 1.20 8.09 -16.69
CA PHE A 35 1.14 6.84 -17.44
C PHE A 35 0.34 5.77 -16.67
N LYS A 36 -0.20 4.80 -17.42
CA LYS A 36 -1.01 3.72 -16.85
C LYS A 36 -0.14 2.62 -16.27
N VAL A 37 -0.40 2.24 -15.02
CA VAL A 37 0.29 1.11 -14.36
C VAL A 37 -0.61 -0.11 -14.33
N VAL A 38 -0.01 -1.26 -14.61
CA VAL A 38 -0.69 -2.56 -14.52
C VAL A 38 -1.16 -2.76 -13.08
N GLN A 39 -2.46 -2.99 -12.91
CA GLN A 39 -3.03 -3.26 -11.60
C GLN A 39 -2.85 -4.74 -11.28
N VAL A 40 -1.93 -5.06 -10.36
CA VAL A 40 -1.73 -6.41 -9.88
C VAL A 40 -2.75 -6.70 -8.76
N PRO A 41 -3.48 -7.82 -8.79
CA PRO A 41 -4.42 -8.15 -7.72
C PRO A 41 -3.72 -8.33 -6.36
N ARG A 42 -4.34 -7.88 -5.26
CA ARG A 42 -3.75 -7.99 -3.91
C ARG A 42 -3.43 -9.44 -3.51
N TRP A 43 -4.27 -10.39 -3.93
CA TRP A 43 -4.05 -11.81 -3.64
C TRP A 43 -2.74 -12.34 -4.25
N TRP A 44 -2.27 -11.77 -5.36
CA TRP A 44 -1.00 -12.14 -5.98
C TRP A 44 0.17 -11.85 -5.03
N TRP A 45 0.19 -10.66 -4.41
CA TRP A 45 1.23 -10.27 -3.47
C TRP A 45 1.18 -11.05 -2.16
N VAL A 46 -0.02 -11.42 -1.71
CA VAL A 46 -0.19 -12.31 -0.55
C VAL A 46 0.37 -13.70 -0.86
N SER A 47 0.02 -14.27 -2.02
CA SER A 47 0.58 -15.55 -2.47
C SER A 47 2.09 -15.49 -2.63
N TYR A 48 2.62 -14.39 -3.19
CA TYR A 48 4.05 -14.13 -3.32
C TYR A 48 4.77 -14.19 -1.96
N ALA A 49 4.27 -13.46 -0.96
CA ALA A 49 4.82 -13.48 0.39
C ALA A 49 4.73 -14.87 1.05
N ILE A 50 3.59 -15.55 0.92
CA ILE A 50 3.39 -16.89 1.48
C ILE A 50 4.36 -17.89 0.86
N ILE A 51 4.45 -17.93 -0.47
CA ILE A 51 5.33 -18.87 -1.20
C ILE A 51 6.79 -18.63 -0.80
N LEU A 52 7.27 -17.38 -0.83
CA LEU A 52 8.65 -17.09 -0.44
C LEU A 52 8.94 -17.41 1.02
N THR A 53 8.01 -17.08 1.93
CA THR A 53 8.16 -17.40 3.34
C THR A 53 8.23 -18.92 3.54
N LEU A 54 7.34 -19.68 2.90
CA LEU A 54 7.37 -21.14 2.95
C LEU A 54 8.67 -21.70 2.36
N MET A 55 9.16 -21.14 1.26
CA MET A 55 10.47 -21.52 0.69
C MET A 55 11.60 -21.31 1.71
N VAL A 56 11.60 -20.21 2.46
CA VAL A 56 12.57 -19.96 3.54
C VAL A 56 12.44 -21.02 4.65
N PHE A 57 11.22 -21.35 5.09
CA PHE A 57 10.99 -22.36 6.13
C PHE A 57 11.35 -23.78 5.68
N CYS A 58 11.17 -24.10 4.40
CA CYS A 58 11.58 -25.37 3.81
C CYS A 58 13.07 -25.42 3.46
N GLY A 59 13.85 -24.38 3.76
CA GLY A 59 15.29 -24.36 3.56
C GLY A 59 15.75 -24.07 2.13
N PHE A 60 14.86 -23.67 1.20
CA PHE A 60 15.27 -23.29 -0.16
C PHE A 60 16.18 -22.05 -0.21
N PHE A 61 16.14 -21.24 0.85
CA PHE A 61 17.00 -20.07 1.01
C PHE A 61 18.21 -20.38 1.90
N SER A 62 18.30 -21.57 2.49
CA SER A 62 19.39 -21.94 3.39
C SER A 62 20.63 -22.25 2.56
N MET A 63 21.42 -21.23 2.23
CA MET A 63 22.77 -21.46 1.74
C MET A 63 23.60 -22.01 2.91
N GLU A 64 24.73 -22.68 2.61
CA GLU A 64 25.70 -23.11 3.65
C GLU A 64 26.18 -21.94 4.54
N ARG A 65 25.90 -20.68 4.15
CA ARG A 65 26.26 -19.47 4.88
C ARG A 65 25.02 -18.62 5.21
N PRO A 66 24.62 -18.52 6.49
CA PRO A 66 23.40 -17.82 6.93
C PRO A 66 23.31 -16.36 6.48
N ALA A 67 24.46 -15.71 6.25
CA ALA A 67 24.56 -14.34 5.79
C ALA A 67 24.08 -14.17 4.33
N ALA A 68 24.24 -15.16 3.46
CA ALA A 68 23.81 -15.05 2.06
C ALA A 68 22.28 -14.97 1.95
N ASP A 69 21.58 -15.56 2.92
CA ASP A 69 20.14 -15.78 2.85
C ASP A 69 19.34 -14.50 3.07
N ILE A 70 19.83 -13.59 3.92
CA ILE A 70 19.21 -12.26 4.11
C ILE A 70 19.33 -11.41 2.84
N PHE A 71 20.42 -11.57 2.09
CA PHE A 71 20.62 -10.87 0.83
C PHE A 71 19.73 -11.45 -0.27
N LEU A 72 19.57 -12.78 -0.30
CA LEU A 72 18.62 -13.43 -1.19
C LEU A 72 17.19 -12.97 -0.91
N ALA A 73 16.80 -12.89 0.37
CA ALA A 73 15.52 -12.31 0.76
C ALA A 73 15.40 -10.83 0.36
N GLY A 74 16.46 -10.03 0.54
CA GLY A 74 16.50 -8.64 0.06
C GLY A 74 16.25 -8.52 -1.45
N ILE A 75 16.83 -9.39 -2.25
CA ILE A 75 16.63 -9.40 -3.72
C ILE A 75 15.20 -9.70 -4.09
N THR A 76 14.53 -10.61 -3.36
CA THR A 76 13.10 -10.85 -3.58
C THR A 76 12.22 -9.62 -3.30
N GLN A 77 12.73 -8.60 -2.61
CA GLN A 77 11.99 -7.35 -2.48
C GLN A 77 12.09 -6.46 -3.73
N THR A 78 13.01 -6.73 -4.67
CA THR A 78 13.19 -5.90 -5.87
C THR A 78 11.93 -5.80 -6.73
N PRO A 79 11.23 -6.91 -7.08
CA PRO A 79 10.00 -6.80 -7.86
C PRO A 79 8.90 -5.93 -7.20
N PRO A 80 8.52 -6.15 -5.92
CA PRO A 80 7.51 -5.30 -5.29
C PRO A 80 7.96 -3.85 -5.06
N THR A 81 9.25 -3.58 -4.77
CA THR A 81 9.73 -2.20 -4.61
C THR A 81 9.77 -1.44 -5.93
N VAL A 82 10.20 -2.08 -7.02
CA VAL A 82 10.12 -1.50 -8.37
C VAL A 82 8.68 -1.26 -8.76
N TYR A 83 7.77 -2.20 -8.47
CA TYR A 83 6.34 -2.01 -8.72
C TYR A 83 5.78 -0.81 -7.95
N LEU A 84 6.07 -0.70 -6.66
CA LEU A 84 5.68 0.45 -5.82
C LEU A 84 6.22 1.76 -6.39
N PHE A 85 7.51 1.79 -6.76
CA PHE A 85 8.15 2.95 -7.37
C PHE A 85 7.45 3.38 -8.67
N LEU A 86 7.13 2.45 -9.56
CA LEU A 86 6.39 2.73 -10.79
C LEU A 86 4.97 3.26 -10.49
N CYS A 87 4.28 2.70 -9.50
CA CYS A 87 2.98 3.20 -9.06
C CYS A 87 3.06 4.65 -8.56
N LEU A 88 4.12 5.01 -7.84
CA LEU A 88 4.36 6.38 -7.40
C LEU A 88 4.71 7.29 -8.58
N MET A 89 5.51 6.82 -9.56
CA MET A 89 5.86 7.63 -10.74
C MET A 89 4.68 7.87 -11.67
N SER A 90 3.64 7.04 -11.58
CA SER A 90 2.48 7.09 -12.48
C SER A 90 1.60 8.32 -12.32
N ASN A 91 1.70 9.05 -11.20
CA ASN A 91 0.97 10.29 -10.98
C ASN A 91 1.91 11.49 -10.88
N ASP A 92 1.39 12.64 -11.28
CA ASP A 92 1.94 13.91 -10.87
C ASP A 92 1.44 14.32 -9.47
N TRP A 93 2.32 14.18 -8.48
CA TRP A 93 2.05 14.51 -7.07
C TRP A 93 2.21 16.00 -6.75
N GLY A 94 2.50 16.83 -7.76
CA GLY A 94 2.86 18.24 -7.59
C GLY A 94 4.37 18.40 -7.42
N VAL A 95 4.94 19.36 -8.15
CA VAL A 95 6.40 19.54 -8.26
C VAL A 95 6.92 20.33 -7.07
N GLY A 96 7.22 19.64 -5.97
CA GLY A 96 8.15 20.11 -4.95
C GLY A 96 9.51 19.44 -5.14
N MET A 97 10.61 20.18 -4.96
CA MET A 97 11.96 19.61 -4.98
C MET A 97 12.09 18.42 -4.03
N GLU A 98 11.42 18.47 -2.88
CA GLU A 98 11.38 17.39 -1.89
C GLU A 98 10.79 16.08 -2.45
N VAL A 99 9.64 16.16 -3.14
CA VAL A 99 9.00 14.99 -3.78
C VAL A 99 9.93 14.42 -4.83
N PHE A 100 10.51 15.26 -5.69
CA PHE A 100 11.43 14.81 -6.74
C PHE A 100 12.67 14.11 -6.15
N THR A 101 13.26 14.66 -5.10
CA THR A 101 14.36 14.00 -4.39
C THR A 101 13.93 12.66 -3.81
N ALA A 102 12.75 12.59 -3.17
CA ALA A 102 12.23 11.33 -2.64
C ALA A 102 11.98 10.29 -3.73
N GLN A 103 11.55 10.70 -4.93
CA GLN A 103 11.42 9.83 -6.09
C GLN A 103 12.75 9.21 -6.50
N ILE A 104 13.79 10.03 -6.64
CA ILE A 104 15.13 9.56 -7.00
C ILE A 104 15.65 8.62 -5.91
N VAL A 105 15.56 9.01 -4.65
CA VAL A 105 16.06 8.22 -3.52
C VAL A 105 15.33 6.87 -3.43
N LEU A 106 14.00 6.86 -3.58
CA LEU A 106 13.22 5.63 -3.61
C LEU A 106 13.57 4.75 -4.81
N GLY A 107 13.73 5.36 -5.99
CA GLY A 107 14.13 4.67 -7.21
C GLY A 107 15.48 3.98 -7.04
N VAL A 108 16.50 4.72 -6.58
CA VAL A 108 17.82 4.15 -6.25
C VAL A 108 17.67 3.01 -5.25
N GLY A 109 16.93 3.22 -4.15
CA GLY A 109 16.67 2.18 -3.16
C GLY A 109 16.01 0.93 -3.72
N ALA A 110 15.05 1.07 -4.64
CA ALA A 110 14.34 -0.05 -5.26
C ALA A 110 15.29 -0.95 -6.08
N PHE A 111 16.29 -0.37 -6.75
CA PHE A 111 17.25 -1.11 -7.56
C PHE A 111 18.49 -1.57 -6.80
N LEU A 112 18.85 -0.92 -5.68
CA LEU A 112 20.01 -1.29 -4.88
C LEU A 112 19.94 -2.72 -4.32
N ASN A 113 18.76 -3.32 -4.16
CA ASN A 113 18.66 -4.72 -3.73
C ASN A 113 19.09 -5.72 -4.82
N ALA A 114 18.93 -5.40 -6.11
CA ALA A 114 19.21 -6.32 -7.23
C ALA A 114 20.68 -6.82 -7.30
N PRO A 115 21.71 -5.97 -7.13
CA PRO A 115 23.10 -6.41 -7.24
C PRO A 115 23.63 -7.20 -6.02
N LEU A 116 22.86 -7.40 -4.96
CA LEU A 116 23.39 -8.01 -3.72
C LEU A 116 23.97 -9.42 -3.93
N LEU A 117 23.34 -10.27 -4.76
CA LEU A 117 23.81 -11.63 -5.04
C LEU A 117 25.06 -11.67 -5.93
N PRO A 118 25.11 -10.97 -7.07
CA PRO A 118 26.35 -10.90 -7.84
C PRO A 118 27.47 -10.24 -7.04
N LEU A 119 27.16 -9.20 -6.23
CA LEU A 119 28.14 -8.54 -5.37
C LEU A 119 28.70 -9.51 -4.32
N TYR A 120 27.86 -10.31 -3.66
CA TYR A 120 28.31 -11.38 -2.75
C TYR A 120 29.29 -12.34 -3.46
N GLY A 121 28.94 -12.82 -4.65
CA GLY A 121 29.80 -13.71 -5.43
C GLY A 121 31.15 -13.08 -5.79
N ILE A 122 31.16 -11.81 -6.18
CA ILE A 122 32.39 -11.05 -6.49
C ILE A 122 33.26 -10.89 -5.25
N LEU A 123 32.69 -10.43 -4.13
CA LEU A 123 33.43 -10.17 -2.89
C LEU A 123 34.07 -11.45 -2.32
N VAL A 124 33.38 -12.60 -2.41
CA VAL A 124 33.95 -13.90 -2.01
C VAL A 124 35.09 -14.32 -2.94
N ARG A 125 34.97 -14.11 -4.26
CA ARG A 125 36.04 -14.41 -5.23
C ARG A 125 37.27 -13.52 -5.06
N MET A 126 37.12 -12.32 -4.52
CA MET A 126 38.23 -11.44 -4.15
C MET A 126 39.03 -11.92 -2.93
N GLY A 127 38.63 -13.03 -2.30
CA GLY A 127 39.32 -13.58 -1.12
C GLY A 127 39.10 -12.78 0.16
N LEU A 128 38.10 -11.91 0.21
CA LEU A 128 37.76 -11.17 1.42
C LEU A 128 37.26 -12.11 2.52
N SER A 129 37.57 -11.77 3.78
CA SER A 129 37.06 -12.52 4.93
C SER A 129 35.53 -12.50 4.96
N LEU A 130 34.91 -13.58 5.45
CA LEU A 130 33.44 -13.67 5.52
C LEU A 130 32.83 -12.52 6.34
N GLY A 131 33.51 -12.10 7.41
CA GLY A 131 33.11 -10.95 8.22
C GLY A 131 33.12 -9.64 7.41
N THR A 132 34.18 -9.39 6.62
CA THR A 132 34.28 -8.21 5.76
C THR A 132 33.17 -8.20 4.70
N VAL A 133 32.94 -9.33 4.01
CA VAL A 133 31.88 -9.46 3.01
C VAL A 133 30.52 -9.15 3.64
N ASN A 134 30.24 -9.73 4.80
CA ASN A 134 28.98 -9.53 5.51
C ASN A 134 28.77 -8.06 5.90
N THR A 135 29.80 -7.39 6.44
CA THR A 135 29.72 -5.97 6.80
C THR A 135 29.42 -5.08 5.60
N ILE A 136 30.10 -5.30 4.46
CA ILE A 136 29.88 -4.52 3.23
C ILE A 136 28.43 -4.69 2.73
N LEU A 137 27.95 -5.94 2.67
CA LEU A 137 26.61 -6.22 2.15
C LEU A 137 25.50 -5.74 3.11
N HIS A 138 25.72 -5.78 4.42
CA HIS A 138 24.79 -5.17 5.38
C HIS A 138 24.77 -3.65 5.28
N PHE A 139 25.92 -3.00 5.08
CA PHE A 139 25.95 -1.56 4.84
C PHE A 139 25.19 -1.19 3.56
N TRP A 140 25.36 -1.98 2.50
CA TRP A 140 24.62 -1.83 1.26
C TRP A 140 23.10 -2.01 1.45
N LEU A 141 22.70 -3.06 2.18
CA LEU A 141 21.31 -3.33 2.51
C LEU A 141 20.69 -2.21 3.37
N ALA A 142 21.45 -1.69 4.33
CA ALA A 142 21.03 -0.54 5.14
C ALA A 142 20.83 0.72 4.28
N ALA A 143 21.69 0.97 3.29
CA ALA A 143 21.49 2.07 2.35
C ALA A 143 20.25 1.85 1.45
N ALA A 144 20.05 0.62 0.95
CA ALA A 144 18.89 0.28 0.13
C ALA A 144 17.57 0.43 0.91
N TRP A 145 17.48 -0.13 2.12
CA TRP A 145 16.29 -0.02 2.96
C TRP A 145 16.08 1.38 3.53
N GLY A 146 17.17 2.07 3.90
CA GLY A 146 17.10 3.44 4.40
C GLY A 146 16.56 4.41 3.34
N SER A 147 17.03 4.28 2.10
CA SER A 147 16.52 5.08 0.97
C SER A 147 15.06 4.76 0.63
N GLN A 148 14.68 3.48 0.65
CA GLN A 148 13.28 3.08 0.48
C GLN A 148 12.38 3.67 1.59
N ALA A 149 12.79 3.55 2.85
CA ALA A 149 12.05 4.06 4.00
C ALA A 149 11.90 5.59 3.95
N TYR A 150 12.98 6.31 3.65
CA TYR A 150 12.96 7.76 3.48
C TYR A 150 11.98 8.19 2.38
N GLY A 151 12.07 7.57 1.20
CA GLY A 151 11.18 7.86 0.09
C GLY A 151 9.71 7.61 0.44
N CYS A 152 9.41 6.47 1.06
CA CYS A 152 8.05 6.13 1.50
C CYS A 152 7.51 7.13 2.54
N LEU A 153 8.36 7.60 3.46
CA LEU A 153 7.97 8.55 4.50
C LEU A 153 7.60 9.91 3.91
N VAL A 154 8.40 10.44 3.00
CA VAL A 154 8.11 11.70 2.30
C VAL A 154 6.82 11.55 1.49
N PHE A 155 6.66 10.45 0.77
CA PHE A 155 5.44 10.21 -0.01
C PHE A 155 4.19 10.07 0.85
N SER A 156 4.28 9.40 2.00
CA SER A 156 3.13 9.24 2.90
C SER A 156 2.61 10.59 3.38
N ARG A 157 3.51 11.51 3.76
CA ARG A 157 3.14 12.89 4.14
C ARG A 157 2.47 13.64 2.99
N HIS A 158 3.00 13.51 1.77
CA HIS A 158 2.44 14.17 0.60
C HIS A 158 1.08 13.60 0.18
N ILE A 159 0.86 12.30 0.33
CA ILE A 159 -0.43 11.66 0.05
C ILE A 159 -1.48 12.21 1.01
N GLU A 160 -1.18 12.32 2.31
CA GLU A 160 -2.10 12.89 3.31
C GLU A 160 -2.48 14.34 2.98
N LEU A 161 -1.50 15.17 2.60
CA LEU A 161 -1.74 16.56 2.17
C LEU A 161 -2.56 16.62 0.88
N PHE A 162 -2.29 15.73 -0.07
CA PHE A 162 -3.02 15.66 -1.33
C PHE A 162 -4.48 15.27 -1.11
N GLU A 163 -4.75 14.28 -0.26
CA GLU A 163 -6.11 13.89 0.12
C GLU A 163 -6.85 15.02 0.84
N ALA A 164 -6.20 15.73 1.76
CA ALA A 164 -6.78 16.89 2.44
C ALA A 164 -7.19 18.01 1.47
N ASN A 165 -6.34 18.30 0.48
CA ASN A 165 -6.61 19.31 -0.55
C ASN A 165 -7.76 18.89 -1.47
N LEU A 166 -7.79 17.63 -1.92
CA LEU A 166 -8.88 17.08 -2.74
C LEU A 166 -10.24 17.19 -2.05
N LEU A 167 -10.30 16.85 -0.75
CA LEU A 167 -11.52 16.96 0.04
C LEU A 167 -11.96 18.42 0.23
N GLY A 168 -10.99 19.33 0.39
CA GLY A 168 -11.23 20.76 0.46
C GLY A 168 -11.87 21.32 -0.81
N ASP A 169 -11.34 20.96 -1.97
CA ASP A 169 -11.83 21.41 -3.28
C ASP A 169 -13.23 20.86 -3.60
N GLN A 170 -13.48 19.58 -3.30
CA GLN A 170 -14.81 18.97 -3.43
C GLN A 170 -15.85 19.71 -2.57
N LYS A 171 -15.50 20.07 -1.34
CA LYS A 171 -16.39 20.80 -0.44
C LYS A 171 -16.70 22.21 -0.96
N LYS A 172 -15.71 22.90 -1.54
CA LYS A 172 -15.93 24.22 -2.17
C LYS A 172 -16.88 24.11 -3.36
N MET A 173 -16.67 23.13 -4.26
CA MET A 173 -17.56 22.90 -5.40
C MET A 173 -19.01 22.63 -4.95
N LEU A 174 -19.21 21.88 -3.86
CA LEU A 174 -20.55 21.62 -3.32
C LEU A 174 -21.22 22.86 -2.70
N LEU A 175 -20.43 23.77 -2.13
CA LEU A 175 -20.94 25.02 -1.53
C LEU A 175 -21.20 26.11 -2.57
N GLU A 176 -20.44 26.11 -3.68
CA GLU A 176 -20.59 27.06 -4.77
C GLU A 176 -21.66 26.69 -5.79
N VAL A 177 -22.33 25.53 -5.64
CA VAL A 177 -23.49 25.18 -6.50
C VAL A 177 -24.50 26.33 -6.38
N PRO A 178 -24.69 27.13 -7.44
CA PRO A 178 -25.51 28.32 -7.34
C PRO A 178 -26.91 27.86 -7.02
N VAL A 179 -27.42 28.27 -5.86
CA VAL A 179 -28.83 28.14 -5.54
C VAL A 179 -29.54 28.92 -6.65
N LYS A 180 -30.07 28.22 -7.65
CA LYS A 180 -30.97 28.80 -8.66
C LYS A 180 -32.05 29.48 -7.85
N LYS A 181 -31.92 30.80 -7.69
CA LYS A 181 -33.01 31.66 -7.24
C LYS A 181 -34.03 31.54 -8.35
N ASN A 182 -34.91 30.56 -8.24
CA ASN A 182 -36.14 30.50 -9.02
C ASN A 182 -36.85 31.82 -8.74
N GLY A 183 -36.69 32.74 -9.69
CA GLY A 183 -37.39 34.00 -9.70
C GLY A 183 -38.88 33.68 -9.61
N LYS A 184 -39.46 33.97 -8.45
CA LYS A 184 -40.90 34.10 -8.30
C LYS A 184 -41.33 35.32 -9.12
N GLY A 185 -41.74 35.06 -10.35
CA GLY A 185 -42.71 35.87 -11.06
C GLY A 185 -43.77 34.94 -11.60
N GLY A 186 -44.87 34.73 -10.86
CA GLY A 186 -46.02 33.98 -11.37
C GLY A 186 -46.77 33.18 -10.31
N LYS A 187 -47.94 33.69 -9.94
CA LYS A 187 -48.97 33.02 -9.14
C LYS A 187 -49.30 31.65 -9.76
N ASN A 188 -49.31 30.57 -8.96
CA ASN A 188 -50.26 29.46 -9.10
C ASN A 188 -50.19 28.54 -7.87
N GLY A 189 -51.26 28.59 -7.06
CA GLY A 189 -51.36 28.02 -5.71
C GLY A 189 -51.59 26.51 -5.63
N THR A 190 -51.39 25.74 -6.71
CA THR A 190 -51.77 24.32 -6.77
C THR A 190 -50.57 23.36 -6.76
N ALA A 191 -49.43 23.74 -7.34
CA ALA A 191 -48.27 22.83 -7.45
C ALA A 191 -47.48 22.62 -6.15
N LYS A 192 -47.69 23.46 -5.13
CA LYS A 192 -46.93 23.37 -3.86
C LYS A 192 -47.39 22.23 -2.95
N LYS A 193 -48.53 21.61 -3.23
CA LYS A 193 -49.06 20.47 -2.46
C LYS A 193 -48.48 19.13 -2.93
N GLU A 194 -48.21 18.96 -4.23
CA GLU A 194 -47.66 17.71 -4.78
C GLU A 194 -46.18 17.52 -4.45
N MET A 195 -45.36 18.56 -4.57
CA MET A 195 -43.93 18.47 -4.21
C MET A 195 -43.68 18.16 -2.73
N LYS A 196 -44.64 18.50 -1.84
CA LYS A 196 -44.53 18.18 -0.41
C LYS A 196 -44.77 16.69 -0.15
N ASN A 197 -45.61 16.04 -0.95
CA ASN A 197 -45.90 14.62 -0.82
C ASN A 197 -44.76 13.75 -1.37
N GLU A 198 -44.16 14.11 -2.51
CA GLU A 198 -42.99 13.39 -3.05
C GLU A 198 -41.75 13.46 -2.15
N ALA A 199 -41.50 14.63 -1.53
CA ALA A 199 -40.39 14.80 -0.59
C ALA A 199 -40.59 13.97 0.70
N GLU A 200 -41.84 13.75 1.13
CA GLU A 200 -42.15 12.94 2.29
C GLU A 200 -42.06 11.43 1.98
N GLU A 201 -42.45 11.02 0.77
CA GLU A 201 -42.38 9.63 0.30
C GLU A 201 -40.92 9.20 0.07
N THR A 202 -40.09 10.08 -0.49
CA THR A 202 -38.64 9.85 -0.64
C THR A 202 -37.94 9.73 0.72
N ARG A 203 -38.38 10.49 1.74
CA ARG A 203 -37.86 10.38 3.11
C ARG A 203 -38.28 9.07 3.79
N LYS A 204 -39.50 8.59 3.57
CA LYS A 204 -39.97 7.30 4.10
C LYS A 204 -39.25 6.11 3.45
N SER A 205 -39.02 6.16 2.14
CA SER A 205 -38.23 5.16 1.39
C SER A 205 -36.75 5.11 1.85
N THR A 206 -36.12 6.27 2.06
CA THR A 206 -34.72 6.30 2.51
C THR A 206 -34.56 5.74 3.93
N ARG A 207 -35.54 5.99 4.82
CA ARG A 207 -35.50 5.55 6.22
C ARG A 207 -35.77 4.04 6.40
N SER A 208 -36.55 3.41 5.50
CA SER A 208 -36.71 1.95 5.51
C SER A 208 -35.43 1.23 5.09
N ARG A 209 -34.70 1.79 4.10
CA ARG A 209 -33.46 1.19 3.57
C ARG A 209 -32.28 1.24 4.54
N THR A 210 -32.21 2.26 5.41
CA THR A 210 -31.18 2.34 6.47
C THR A 210 -31.44 1.38 7.64
N ARG A 211 -32.70 0.99 7.87
CA ARG A 211 -33.04 0.07 8.97
C ARG A 211 -32.64 -1.36 8.64
N SER A 212 -32.76 -1.78 7.38
CA SER A 212 -32.36 -3.11 6.88
C SER A 212 -30.85 -3.38 6.90
N THR A 213 -30.00 -2.36 6.85
CA THR A 213 -28.53 -2.53 6.92
C THR A 213 -27.98 -2.58 8.35
N SER A 214 -28.75 -2.11 9.34
CA SER A 214 -28.33 -2.14 10.75
C SER A 214 -28.49 -3.52 11.40
N THR A 215 -29.48 -4.32 11.00
CA THR A 215 -29.72 -5.68 11.52
C THR A 215 -28.76 -6.73 10.97
N ALA A 216 -28.11 -6.48 9.82
CA ALA A 216 -27.10 -7.40 9.27
C ALA A 216 -25.75 -7.32 10.01
N LYS A 217 -25.45 -6.20 10.68
CA LYS A 217 -24.13 -5.98 11.31
C LYS A 217 -24.05 -6.39 12.79
N SER A 218 -25.18 -6.76 13.43
CA SER A 218 -25.18 -7.23 14.83
C SER A 218 -25.08 -8.75 14.98
N LYS A 219 -25.09 -9.53 13.88
CA LYS A 219 -25.02 -11.01 13.93
C LYS A 219 -23.63 -11.61 13.72
N SER A 220 -22.57 -10.83 13.45
CA SER A 220 -21.22 -11.38 13.21
C SER A 220 -20.23 -11.18 14.38
N ARG A 221 -20.72 -10.82 15.57
CA ARG A 221 -19.89 -10.51 16.74
C ARG A 221 -20.23 -11.38 17.95
N SER A 222 -20.32 -12.70 17.75
CA SER A 222 -20.36 -13.67 18.84
C SER A 222 -19.89 -15.04 18.36
N ASN A 223 -18.58 -15.28 18.33
CA ASN A 223 -17.97 -16.60 18.60
C ASN A 223 -16.46 -16.58 18.31
N SER A 224 -15.65 -16.39 19.35
CA SER A 224 -14.33 -17.02 19.47
C SER A 224 -13.67 -16.63 20.80
N ARG A 225 -14.24 -17.11 21.90
CA ARG A 225 -13.61 -17.03 23.22
C ARG A 225 -13.88 -18.31 24.00
N SER A 226 -13.10 -19.36 23.73
CA SER A 226 -12.91 -20.49 24.68
C SER A 226 -11.88 -21.49 24.19
N ARG A 227 -11.17 -22.06 25.17
CA ARG A 227 -10.29 -23.25 25.19
C ARG A 227 -8.80 -23.01 24.91
N SER A 228 -7.90 -22.95 25.91
CA SER A 228 -7.57 -23.81 27.08
C SER A 228 -6.51 -24.87 26.79
N LYS A 229 -5.36 -24.70 27.46
CA LYS A 229 -4.58 -25.69 28.23
C LYS A 229 -4.42 -27.12 27.67
N SER A 230 -3.18 -27.55 27.50
CA SER A 230 -2.47 -28.52 28.39
C SER A 230 -1.52 -29.46 27.64
N LYS A 231 -0.56 -30.00 28.43
CA LYS A 231 0.40 -31.10 28.18
C LYS A 231 1.70 -30.66 27.50
N SER A 232 2.89 -30.63 28.14
CA SER A 232 3.49 -31.34 29.28
C SER A 232 3.44 -32.87 29.20
N LYS A 233 4.66 -33.44 29.11
CA LYS A 233 5.17 -34.83 29.18
C LYS A 233 5.99 -35.09 27.91
N ALA A 234 7.17 -35.69 27.95
CA ALA A 234 8.12 -36.06 28.98
C ALA A 234 9.46 -36.27 28.23
#